data_AF-S8BYX5-F1
#
_entry.id   AF-S8BYX5-F1
#
_cell.length_a   1.000
_cell.length_b   1.000
_cell.length_c   1.000
_cell.angle_alpha   90.00
_cell.angle_beta   90.00
_cell.angle_gamma   90.00
#
_symmetry.space_group_name_H-M   'P 1'
#
loop_
_entity.id
_entity.type
_entity.pdbx_description
1 polymer ?
#
loop_
_entity_poly.entity_id
_entity_poly.type
_entity_poly.pdbx_seq_one_letter_code
_entity_poly.pdbx_strand_id
1 'polypeptide(L)'
;MLAKAGYIVMIDPTTKKRTEPLRIAGAGVVGVYHPLIDEEIVETLHERRKKVYAWTVDEEESMARMLREQVDGVVTSYPTLLRRVMQDAETDCLEQRGAGFFLPAA
;
A
#
# COMPACT_ATOMS: atom_id res chain seq x y z
N MET A 1 18.37 -5.47 27.96
CA MET A 1 17.35 -4.75 27.17
C MET A 1 16.72 -5.77 26.24
N LEU A 2 15.45 -6.14 26.42
CA LEU A 2 14.75 -7.06 25.50
C LEU A 2 14.34 -6.25 24.27
N ALA A 3 14.93 -6.55 23.12
CA ALA A 3 14.46 -6.02 21.84
C ALA A 3 13.05 -6.60 21.59
N LYS A 4 12.03 -5.75 21.69
CA LYS A 4 10.66 -6.12 21.30
C LYS A 4 10.50 -5.81 19.82
N ALA A 5 10.47 -6.84 18.98
CA ALA A 5 10.04 -6.72 17.60
C ALA A 5 8.51 -6.86 17.52
N GLY A 6 7.87 -5.99 16.75
CA GLY A 6 6.45 -6.07 16.46
C GLY A 6 6.29 -6.84 15.18
N TYR A 7 5.30 -7.71 15.09
CA TYR A 7 5.01 -8.47 13.89
C TYR A 7 3.51 -8.38 13.57
N ILE A 8 3.18 -8.44 12.29
CA ILE A 8 1.80 -8.41 11.81
C ILE A 8 1.64 -9.66 10.94
N VAL A 9 0.89 -10.64 11.45
CA VAL A 9 0.56 -11.88 10.72
C VAL A 9 -0.90 -11.79 10.33
N MET A 10 -1.20 -11.23 9.17
CA MET A 10 -2.59 -10.97 8.82
C MET A 10 -3.40 -12.23 8.50
N ILE A 11 -2.77 -13.27 7.96
CA ILE A 11 -3.38 -14.60 7.83
C ILE A 11 -2.32 -15.59 8.25
N ASP A 12 -2.61 -16.34 9.31
CA ASP A 12 -1.83 -17.51 9.66
C ASP A 12 -2.05 -18.58 8.56
N PRO A 13 -1.02 -18.99 7.80
CA PRO A 13 -1.18 -19.93 6.69
C PRO A 13 -1.62 -21.32 7.17
N THR A 14 -1.33 -21.67 8.43
CA THR A 14 -1.67 -22.94 9.07
C THR A 14 -3.09 -22.93 9.61
N THR A 15 -3.52 -21.83 10.26
CA THR A 15 -4.84 -21.77 10.92
C THR A 15 -5.91 -21.03 10.11
N LYS A 16 -5.54 -20.33 9.04
CA LYS A 16 -6.40 -19.44 8.22
C LYS A 16 -7.10 -18.34 9.01
N LYS A 17 -6.73 -18.13 10.28
CA LYS A 17 -7.29 -17.07 11.12
C LYS A 17 -6.54 -15.77 10.86
N ARG A 18 -7.31 -14.67 10.88
CA ARG A 18 -6.73 -13.33 10.99
C ARG A 18 -6.24 -13.15 12.42
N THR A 19 -4.97 -12.80 12.61
CA THR A 19 -4.49 -12.41 13.95
C THR A 19 -4.85 -10.97 14.22
N GLU A 20 -5.14 -10.63 15.47
CA GLU A 20 -5.15 -9.24 15.89
C GLU A 20 -3.71 -8.71 15.76
N PRO A 21 -3.48 -7.60 15.04
CA PRO A 21 -2.14 -7.05 14.89
C PRO A 21 -1.52 -6.79 16.27
N LEU A 22 -0.33 -7.35 16.54
CA LEU A 22 0.41 -7.04 17.76
C LEU A 22 0.85 -5.57 17.68
N ARG A 23 0.11 -4.70 18.37
CA ARG A 23 0.36 -3.26 18.37
C ARG A 23 1.55 -2.93 19.26
N ILE A 24 2.70 -2.66 18.66
CA ILE A 24 3.76 -1.91 19.36
C ILE A 24 3.37 -0.45 19.34
N ALA A 25 3.02 0.10 20.51
CA ALA A 25 2.52 1.46 20.66
C ALA A 25 3.39 2.51 19.93
N GLY A 26 4.72 2.36 20.01
CA GLY A 26 5.69 3.26 19.38
C GLY A 26 6.05 2.98 17.91
N ALA A 27 5.53 1.93 17.27
CA ALA A 27 5.88 1.64 15.88
C ALA A 27 5.30 2.71 14.96
N GLY A 28 6.12 3.36 14.11
CA GLY A 28 5.66 4.37 13.15
C GLY A 28 5.27 3.79 11.78
N VAL A 29 5.68 2.56 11.49
CA VAL A 29 5.48 1.89 10.21
C VAL A 29 4.87 0.51 10.46
N VAL A 30 3.97 0.11 9.58
CA VAL A 30 3.30 -1.18 9.55
C VAL A 30 3.59 -1.83 8.19
N GLY A 31 4.34 -2.93 8.22
CA GLY A 31 4.61 -3.74 7.03
C GLY A 31 3.47 -4.74 6.80
N VAL A 32 2.89 -4.74 5.60
CA VAL A 32 1.68 -5.51 5.28
C VAL A 32 1.88 -6.34 4.00
N TYR A 33 1.42 -7.59 4.02
CA TYR A 33 1.44 -8.44 2.83
C TYR A 33 0.45 -7.90 1.79
N HIS A 34 0.96 -7.55 0.61
CA HIS A 34 0.24 -6.72 -0.37
C HIS A 34 -1.14 -7.24 -0.86
N PRO A 35 -1.46 -8.54 -0.92
CA PRO A 35 -2.81 -9.01 -1.28
C PRO A 35 -3.85 -8.76 -0.21
N LEU A 36 -3.42 -8.38 0.99
CA LEU A 36 -4.30 -8.10 2.12
C LEU A 36 -4.49 -6.60 2.35
N ILE A 37 -3.91 -5.75 1.50
CA ILE A 37 -4.07 -4.30 1.57
C ILE A 37 -5.27 -3.91 0.72
N ASP A 38 -6.18 -3.18 1.35
CA ASP A 38 -7.31 -2.45 0.78
C ASP A 38 -7.39 -1.06 1.43
N GLU A 39 -8.24 -0.20 0.89
CA GLU A 39 -8.51 1.16 1.37
C GLU A 39 -8.83 1.19 2.87
N GLU A 40 -9.69 0.29 3.36
CA GLU A 40 -10.09 0.25 4.77
C GLU A 40 -8.88 0.06 5.70
N ILE A 41 -7.96 -0.83 5.35
CA ILE A 41 -6.74 -1.06 6.13
C ILE A 41 -5.82 0.15 6.09
N VAL A 42 -5.66 0.79 4.92
CA VAL A 42 -4.79 1.95 4.78
C VAL A 42 -5.31 3.12 5.60
N GLU A 43 -6.59 3.46 5.47
CA GLU A 43 -7.25 4.53 6.24
C GLU A 43 -7.13 4.27 7.75
N THR A 44 -7.46 3.06 8.19
CA THR A 44 -7.38 2.60 9.58
C THR A 44 -5.97 2.80 10.18
N LEU A 45 -4.93 2.61 9.38
CA LEU A 45 -3.54 2.79 9.81
C LEU A 45 -3.10 4.25 9.79
N HIS A 46 -3.48 5.00 8.76
CA HIS A 46 -3.23 6.43 8.62
C HIS A 46 -3.88 7.25 9.73
N GLU A 47 -5.13 6.95 10.11
CA GLU A 47 -5.83 7.56 11.25
C GLU A 47 -5.07 7.41 12.57
N ARG A 48 -4.33 6.29 12.70
CA ARG A 48 -3.47 6.00 13.86
C ARG A 48 -2.04 6.53 13.70
N ARG A 49 -1.81 7.40 12.72
CA ARG A 49 -0.51 8.00 12.36
C ARG A 49 0.56 6.94 12.10
N LYS A 50 0.18 5.85 11.44
CA LYS A 50 1.10 4.78 11.02
C LYS A 50 1.27 4.83 9.51
N LYS A 51 2.49 4.67 9.02
CA LYS A 51 2.77 4.47 7.59
C LYS A 51 2.56 3.02 7.20
N VAL A 52 2.07 2.76 5.99
CA VAL A 52 1.79 1.42 5.45
C VAL A 52 2.81 1.04 4.41
N TYR A 53 3.57 -0.04 4.63
CA TYR A 53 4.58 -0.54 3.71
C TYR A 53 4.15 -1.89 3.15
N ALA A 54 3.88 -1.97 1.86
CA ALA A 54 3.50 -3.20 1.19
C ALA A 54 4.75 -4.07 0.90
N TRP A 55 4.69 -5.37 1.19
CA TRP A 55 5.76 -6.31 0.86
C TRP A 55 5.22 -7.67 0.38
N THR A 56 5.96 -8.46 -0.39
CA THR A 56 6.89 -7.99 -1.44
C THR A 56 6.07 -7.88 -2.72
N VAL A 57 6.12 -6.73 -3.39
CA VAL A 57 5.27 -6.43 -4.55
C VAL A 57 6.12 -6.52 -5.80
N ASP A 58 6.00 -7.63 -6.52
CA ASP A 58 6.86 -7.94 -7.67
C ASP A 58 6.12 -7.96 -9.02
N GLU A 59 4.80 -7.84 -8.99
CA GLU A 59 3.94 -7.82 -10.17
C GLU A 59 3.45 -6.39 -10.46
N GLU A 60 3.47 -5.99 -11.73
CA GLU A 60 3.05 -4.67 -12.20
C GLU A 60 1.61 -4.30 -11.79
N GLU A 61 0.67 -5.23 -11.95
CA GLU A 61 -0.73 -5.04 -11.53
C GLU A 61 -0.83 -4.79 -10.01
N SER A 62 -0.09 -5.56 -9.22
CA SER A 62 -0.04 -5.39 -7.77
C SER A 62 0.62 -4.06 -7.39
N MET A 63 1.67 -3.61 -8.10
CA MET A 63 2.27 -2.28 -7.88
C MET A 63 1.26 -1.16 -8.15
N ALA A 64 0.58 -1.21 -9.30
CA ALA A 64 -0.44 -0.22 -9.66
C ALA A 64 -1.58 -0.19 -8.63
N ARG A 65 -2.01 -1.37 -8.15
CA ARG A 65 -2.98 -1.46 -7.05
C ARG A 65 -2.47 -0.77 -5.79
N MET A 66 -1.26 -1.06 -5.33
CA MET A 66 -0.69 -0.44 -4.12
C MET A 66 -0.58 1.08 -4.21
N LEU A 67 -0.26 1.62 -5.39
CA LEU A 67 -0.28 3.07 -5.61
C LEU A 67 -1.70 3.63 -5.48
N ARG A 68 -2.71 2.94 -6.01
CA ARG A 68 -4.13 3.33 -5.89
C ARG A 68 -4.63 3.27 -4.46
N GLU A 69 -4.25 2.25 -3.70
CA GLU A 69 -4.55 2.14 -2.27
C GLU A 69 -3.76 3.13 -1.40
N GLN A 70 -2.88 3.96 -1.99
CA GLN A 70 -2.12 5.02 -1.31
C GLN A 70 -1.19 4.51 -0.18
N VAL A 71 -0.50 3.39 -0.41
CA VAL A 71 0.54 2.93 0.53
C VAL A 71 1.71 3.92 0.58
N ASP A 72 2.36 4.04 1.75
CA ASP A 72 3.50 4.93 1.96
C ASP A 72 4.83 4.36 1.42
N GLY A 73 4.88 3.05 1.17
CA GLY A 73 6.08 2.38 0.71
C GLY A 73 5.78 1.02 0.08
N VAL A 74 6.59 0.68 -0.93
CA VAL A 74 6.55 -0.61 -1.61
C VAL A 74 7.92 -1.27 -1.49
N VAL A 75 7.95 -2.47 -0.91
CA VAL A 75 9.11 -3.36 -0.91
C VAL A 75 9.02 -4.26 -2.13
N THR A 76 10.02 -4.20 -3.01
CA THR A 76 10.03 -4.92 -4.29
C THR A 76 11.43 -5.41 -4.64
N SER A 77 11.49 -6.54 -5.34
CA SER A 77 12.70 -7.05 -5.99
C SER A 77 12.99 -6.32 -7.32
N TYR A 78 12.02 -5.56 -7.86
CA TYR A 78 12.06 -4.95 -9.19
C TYR A 78 11.88 -3.43 -9.16
N PRO A 79 12.83 -2.65 -8.58
CA PRO A 79 12.69 -1.20 -8.39
C PRO A 79 12.58 -0.41 -9.71
N THR A 80 13.22 -0.88 -10.79
CA THR A 80 13.10 -0.24 -12.11
C THR A 80 11.69 -0.35 -12.68
N LEU A 81 11.02 -1.50 -12.47
CA LEU A 81 9.64 -1.71 -12.88
C LEU A 81 8.72 -0.80 -12.08
N LEU A 82 8.85 -0.78 -10.75
CA LEU A 82 8.06 0.10 -9.90
C LEU A 82 8.17 1.57 -10.31
N ARG A 83 9.38 2.05 -10.62
CA ARG A 83 9.58 3.43 -11.09
C ARG A 83 8.81 3.72 -12.37
N ARG A 84 8.77 2.78 -13.32
CA ARG A 84 7.99 2.93 -14.55
C ARG A 84 6.50 3.01 -14.23
N VAL A 85 5.98 2.10 -13.40
CA VAL A 85 4.56 2.09 -13.00
C VAL A 85 4.16 3.40 -12.33
N MET A 86 5.02 3.99 -11.49
CA MET A 86 4.78 5.29 -10.87
C MET A 86 4.67 6.42 -11.92
N GLN A 87 5.55 6.43 -12.93
CA GLN A 87 5.53 7.42 -14.00
C GLN A 87 4.30 7.29 -14.89
N ASP A 88 3.91 6.06 -15.21
CA ASP A 88 2.72 5.77 -16.01
C ASP A 88 1.45 6.24 -15.25
N ALA A 89 1.36 5.95 -13.94
CA ALA A 89 0.26 6.41 -13.09
C ALA A 89 0.16 7.95 -12.96
N GLU A 90 1.30 8.65 -12.89
CA GLU A 90 1.34 10.12 -12.90
C GLU A 90 0.82 10.68 -14.23
N THR A 91 1.22 10.06 -15.34
CA THR A 91 0.81 10.47 -16.70
C THR A 91 -0.69 10.28 -16.90
N ASP A 92 -1.23 9.14 -16.52
CA ASP A 92 -2.67 8.84 -16.60
C ASP A 92 -3.52 9.86 -15.82
N CYS A 93 -3.06 10.25 -14.62
CA CYS A 93 -3.75 11.25 -13.79
C CYS A 93 -3.77 12.63 -14.47
N LEU A 94 -2.69 13.03 -15.13
CA LEU A 94 -2.59 14.29 -15.86
C LEU A 94 -3.49 14.30 -17.10
N GLU A 95 -3.53 13.21 -17.85
CA GLU A 95 -4.37 13.07 -19.04
C GLU A 95 -5.87 13.10 -18.70
N GLN A 96 -6.28 12.41 -17.62
CA GLN A 96 -7.66 12.44 -17.14
C GLN A 96 -8.10 13.85 -16.67
N ARG A 97 -7.18 14.62 -16.06
CA ARG A 97 -7.44 16.02 -15.71
C ARG A 97 -7.54 16.94 -16.93
N GLY A 98 -6.80 16.66 -18.00
CA GLY A 98 -6.87 17.37 -19.28
C GLY A 98 -8.13 17.05 -20.09
N ALA A 99 -8.59 15.80 -20.07
CA ALA A 99 -9.80 15.36 -20.76
C ALA A 99 -11.10 15.85 -20.08
N GLY A 100 -11.05 16.19 -18.79
CA GLY A 100 -12.20 16.74 -18.04
C GLY A 100 -12.56 18.20 -18.37
N PHE A 101 -11.82 18.90 -19.24
CA PHE A 101 -12.05 20.31 -19.57
C PHE A 101 -12.82 20.54 -20.90
N PHE A 102 -13.36 19.48 -21.52
CA PHE A 102 -14.12 19.60 -22.77
C PHE A 102 -15.57 19.16 -22.61
N LEU A 103 -16.35 19.91 -21.83
CA LEU A 103 -17.81 19.94 -21.96
C LEU A 103 -18.20 21.27 -22.61
N PRO A 104 -18.69 21.30 -23.87
CA PRO A 104 -19.30 22.51 -24.40
C PRO A 104 -20.61 22.76 -23.64
N ALA A 105 -20.77 23.95 -23.08
CA ALA A 105 -22.04 24.41 -22.56
C ALA A 105 -23.09 24.41 -23.69
N ALA A 106 -24.17 23.68 -23.48
CA ALA A 106 -25.38 23.74 -24.30
C ALA A 106 -26.24 24.94 -23.91
#